data_AF-A0A2H0A6H2-F1
#
_entry.id   AF-A0A2H0A6H2-F1
#
_cell.length_a   1.000
_cell.length_b   1.000
_cell.length_c   1.000
_cell.angle_alpha   90.00
_cell.angle_beta   90.00
_cell.angle_gamma   90.00
#
_symmetry.space_group_name_H-M   'P 1'
#
loop_
_entity.id
_entity.type
_entity.pdbx_description
1 polymer ?
#
loop_
_entity_poly.entity_id
_entity_poly.type
_entity_poly.pdbx_seq_one_letter_code
_entity_poly.pdbx_strand_id
1 'polypeptide(L)'
;GIALYEMGKALAEKNMIVIGGAKILSRHSMMWQMENPLGENHPDAADDQMIRKMIAAVIDKFSTGASASMDLSALCFYPPGIMAEIKKSSLKKARFQMPKRKVDEDVCTECRECSAVCPTDAITFTPFPEFENNCIFCFNCVRLCPEDAISADFSTLEKQIRDRAEKFKENPFSQIFI
;
A
#
# COMPACT_ATOMS: atom_id res chain seq x y z
N GLY A 1 7.07 -4.08 -4.34
CA GLY A 1 6.02 -3.94 -5.39
C GLY A 1 6.37 -2.82 -6.37
N ILE A 2 5.59 -2.54 -7.41
CA ILE A 2 5.95 -1.52 -8.44
C ILE A 2 5.22 -0.17 -8.30
N ALA A 3 4.49 0.02 -7.19
CA ALA A 3 3.63 1.17 -7.00
C ALA A 3 4.36 2.52 -7.12
N LEU A 4 5.58 2.64 -6.58
CA LEU A 4 6.37 3.87 -6.66
C LEU A 4 6.67 4.28 -8.11
N TYR A 5 7.03 3.31 -8.96
CA TYR A 5 7.23 3.53 -10.39
C TYR A 5 5.93 3.91 -11.10
N GLU A 6 4.82 3.21 -10.82
CA GLU A 6 3.51 3.52 -11.40
C GLU A 6 2.99 4.90 -10.98
N MET A 7 3.22 5.30 -9.73
CA MET A 7 2.94 6.65 -9.22
C MET A 7 3.75 7.71 -9.97
N GLY A 8 5.06 7.51 -10.11
CA GLY A 8 5.93 8.42 -10.86
C GLY A 8 5.45 8.61 -12.31
N LYS A 9 5.07 7.52 -12.98
CA LYS A 9 4.46 7.59 -14.32
C LYS A 9 3.15 8.37 -14.34
N ALA A 10 2.24 8.10 -13.41
CA ALA A 10 0.95 8.77 -13.35
C ALA A 10 1.07 10.28 -13.07
N LEU A 11 2.10 10.70 -12.32
CA LEU A 11 2.42 12.11 -12.10
C LEU A 11 2.98 12.76 -13.39
N ALA A 12 3.91 12.08 -14.07
CA ALA A 12 4.47 12.58 -15.33
C ALA A 12 3.40 12.72 -16.43
N GLU A 13 2.46 11.78 -16.52
CA GLU A 13 1.31 11.85 -17.44
C GLU A 13 0.39 13.07 -17.16
N LYS A 14 0.44 13.63 -15.95
CA LYS A 14 -0.26 14.86 -15.55
C LYS A 14 0.62 16.12 -15.68
N ASN A 15 1.74 16.04 -16.39
CA ASN A 15 2.74 17.11 -16.53
C ASN A 15 3.34 17.59 -15.20
N MET A 16 3.38 16.72 -14.18
CA MET A 16 4.05 17.01 -12.91
C MET A 16 5.51 16.57 -12.97
N ILE A 17 6.41 17.40 -12.44
CA ILE A 17 7.83 17.08 -12.35
C ILE A 17 8.06 16.21 -11.12
N VAL A 18 8.57 15.00 -11.31
CA VAL A 18 8.97 14.12 -10.21
C VAL A 18 10.41 14.44 -9.85
N ILE A 19 10.61 15.03 -8.68
CA ILE A 19 11.91 15.48 -8.16
C ILE A 19 12.53 14.51 -7.14
N GLY A 20 11.81 13.44 -6.80
CA GLY A 20 12.24 12.43 -5.85
C GLY A 20 11.17 11.37 -5.56
N GLY A 21 11.55 10.34 -4.82
CA GLY A 21 10.68 9.27 -4.35
C GLY A 21 11.28 8.53 -3.16
N ALA A 22 10.43 7.87 -2.37
CA ALA A 22 10.85 7.04 -1.26
C ALA A 22 10.19 5.67 -1.34
N LYS A 23 11.01 4.65 -1.17
CA LYS A 23 10.61 3.28 -0.86
C LYS A 23 11.01 3.03 0.57
N ILE A 24 10.05 2.77 1.46
CA ILE A 24 10.31 2.55 2.87
C ILE A 24 9.64 1.24 3.26
N LEU A 25 10.41 0.35 3.87
CA LEU A 25 9.89 -0.87 4.45
C LEU A 25 8.94 -0.52 5.58
N SER A 26 7.81 -1.21 5.64
CA SER A 26 6.87 -1.12 6.74
C SER A 26 6.30 -2.49 7.03
N ARG A 27 5.72 -2.64 8.22
CA ARG A 27 4.84 -3.79 8.51
C ARG A 27 3.84 -3.97 7.38
N HIS A 28 3.76 -5.18 6.83
CA HIS A 28 2.84 -5.48 5.75
C HIS A 28 1.39 -5.24 6.20
N SER A 29 0.67 -4.41 5.46
CA SER A 29 -0.65 -3.89 5.87
C SER A 29 -1.69 -4.97 6.12
N MET A 30 -1.52 -6.17 5.55
CA MET A 30 -2.41 -7.31 5.73
C MET A 30 -1.92 -8.39 6.71
N MET A 31 -0.82 -8.15 7.43
CA MET A 31 -0.29 -9.08 8.44
C MET A 31 -0.49 -8.53 9.86
N TRP A 32 -1.49 -7.67 10.08
CA TRP A 32 -1.65 -6.97 11.36
C TRP A 32 -2.07 -7.87 12.53
N GLN A 33 -2.61 -9.06 12.24
CA GLN A 33 -3.01 -10.08 13.23
C GLN A 33 -1.99 -11.21 13.39
N MET A 34 -0.89 -11.18 12.62
CA MET A 34 0.11 -12.25 12.60
C MET A 34 1.22 -11.99 13.62
N GLU A 35 1.75 -13.06 14.22
CA GLU A 35 2.83 -13.00 15.20
C GLU A 35 4.16 -12.50 14.61
N ASN A 36 4.48 -12.89 13.37
CA ASN A 36 5.76 -12.56 12.72
C ASN A 36 5.52 -11.86 11.36
N PRO A 37 4.98 -10.64 11.34
CA PRO A 37 4.63 -9.96 10.09
C PRO A 37 5.88 -9.57 9.28
N LEU A 38 5.78 -9.60 7.96
CA LEU A 38 6.86 -9.05 7.12
C LEU A 38 6.99 -7.55 7.38
N GLY A 39 8.22 -7.07 7.51
CA GLY A 39 8.51 -5.67 7.86
C GLY A 39 8.18 -5.33 9.31
N GLU A 40 8.11 -6.31 10.20
CA GLU A 40 8.05 -6.06 11.64
C GLU A 40 9.17 -5.12 12.09
N ASN A 41 8.87 -4.24 13.05
CA ASN A 41 9.75 -3.18 13.54
C ASN A 41 10.17 -2.11 12.52
N HIS A 42 9.63 -2.15 11.30
CA HIS A 42 9.78 -1.10 10.29
C HIS A 42 8.47 -0.30 10.08
N PRO A 43 8.55 1.01 9.79
CA PRO A 43 9.76 1.81 9.65
C PRO A 43 10.51 1.98 10.99
N ASP A 44 11.82 1.90 10.94
CA ASP A 44 12.72 2.08 12.09
C ASP A 44 13.42 3.46 12.07
N ALA A 45 14.35 3.68 13.00
CA ALA A 45 15.11 4.92 13.08
C ALA A 45 15.99 5.20 11.82
N ALA A 46 16.44 4.15 11.13
CA ALA A 46 17.21 4.30 9.89
C ALA A 46 16.30 4.67 8.71
N ASP A 47 15.11 4.07 8.61
CA ASP A 47 14.07 4.47 7.65
C ASP A 47 13.66 5.93 7.86
N ASP A 48 13.46 6.34 9.12
CA ASP A 48 13.17 7.73 9.49
C ASP A 48 14.29 8.68 9.04
N GLN A 49 15.56 8.28 9.22
CA GLN A 49 16.70 9.07 8.76
C GLN A 49 16.72 9.20 7.23
N MET A 50 16.37 8.14 6.50
CA MET A 50 16.24 8.17 5.03
C MET A 50 15.17 9.18 4.60
N ILE A 51 13.98 9.14 5.21
CA ILE A 51 12.88 10.07 4.92
C ILE A 51 13.32 11.51 5.18
N ARG A 52 13.98 11.79 6.31
CA ARG A 52 14.47 13.14 6.65
C ARG A 52 15.49 13.66 5.64
N LYS A 53 16.42 12.82 5.18
CA LYS A 53 17.38 13.17 4.12
C LYS A 53 16.66 13.52 2.81
N MET A 54 15.64 12.74 2.44
CA MET A 54 14.84 13.03 1.25
C MET A 54 14.13 14.39 1.35
N ILE A 55 13.46 14.64 2.47
CA ILE A 55 12.73 15.89 2.68
C ILE A 55 13.68 17.08 2.62
N ALA A 56 14.85 17.00 3.25
CA ALA A 56 15.85 18.06 3.19
C ALA A 56 16.32 18.35 1.76
N ALA A 57 16.60 17.31 0.97
CA ALA A 57 17.00 17.46 -0.43
C ALA A 57 15.88 18.04 -1.31
N VAL A 58 14.62 17.66 -1.05
CA VAL A 58 13.46 18.22 -1.75
C VAL A 58 13.30 19.71 -1.43
N ILE A 59 13.42 20.11 -0.16
CA ILE A 59 13.34 21.52 0.26
C ILE A 59 14.46 22.35 -0.39
N ASP A 60 15.68 21.82 -0.46
CA ASP A 60 16.81 22.48 -1.11
C ASP A 60 16.57 22.71 -2.61
N LYS A 61 16.07 21.69 -3.32
CA LYS A 61 15.67 21.80 -4.73
C LYS A 61 14.61 22.88 -4.97
N PHE A 62 13.60 22.96 -4.09
CA PHE A 62 12.58 24.02 -4.17
C PHE A 62 13.17 25.41 -3.92
N SER A 63 14.09 25.53 -2.95
CA SER A 63 14.69 26.81 -2.56
C SER A 63 15.64 27.36 -3.62
N THR A 64 16.33 26.47 -4.36
CA THR A 64 17.31 26.82 -5.39
C THR A 64 16.71 26.91 -6.81
N GLY A 65 15.43 26.53 -6.98
CA GLY A 65 14.78 26.42 -8.29
C GLY A 65 15.29 25.24 -9.13
N ALA A 66 16.09 24.34 -8.55
CA ALA A 66 16.61 23.15 -9.22
C ALA A 66 15.49 22.10 -9.40
N SER A 67 14.72 22.21 -10.48
CA SER A 67 13.59 21.31 -10.79
C SER A 67 13.91 20.32 -11.92
N ALA A 68 15.10 19.71 -11.89
CA ALA A 68 15.41 18.66 -12.85
C ALA A 68 14.50 17.45 -12.59
N SER A 69 13.76 17.03 -13.63
CA SER A 69 12.97 15.80 -13.58
C SER A 69 13.89 14.61 -13.39
N MET A 70 13.56 13.74 -12.45
CA MET A 70 14.27 12.48 -12.28
C MET A 70 13.96 11.52 -13.44
N ASP A 71 14.88 10.60 -13.72
CA ASP A 71 14.59 9.46 -14.56
C ASP A 71 13.68 8.48 -13.80
N LEU A 72 12.44 8.32 -14.27
CA LEU A 72 11.48 7.40 -13.65
C LEU A 72 11.94 5.94 -13.67
N SER A 73 12.86 5.56 -14.56
CA SER A 73 13.45 4.23 -14.56
C SER A 73 14.19 3.94 -13.25
N ALA A 74 14.70 4.96 -12.56
CA ALA A 74 15.33 4.81 -11.25
C ALA A 74 14.36 4.32 -10.17
N LEU A 75 13.06 4.57 -10.30
CA LEU A 75 12.02 4.08 -9.37
C LEU A 75 11.72 2.57 -9.57
N CYS A 76 12.29 1.95 -10.61
CA CYS A 76 12.11 0.55 -10.95
C CYS A 76 13.31 -0.29 -10.47
N PHE A 77 13.23 -0.80 -9.25
CA PHE A 77 14.29 -1.59 -8.61
C PHE A 77 14.23 -3.10 -8.91
N TYR A 78 13.32 -3.54 -9.77
CA TYR A 78 13.26 -4.94 -10.20
C TYR A 78 13.90 -5.15 -11.58
N PRO A 79 14.58 -6.28 -11.80
CA PRO A 79 15.02 -6.69 -13.13
C PRO A 79 13.86 -6.80 -14.13
N PRO A 80 14.09 -6.62 -15.45
CA PRO A 80 13.05 -6.65 -16.47
C PRO A 80 12.16 -7.91 -16.44
N GLY A 81 12.74 -9.08 -16.17
CA GLY A 81 11.98 -10.34 -16.05
C GLY A 81 10.97 -10.34 -14.91
N ILE A 82 11.38 -9.85 -13.73
CA ILE A 82 10.50 -9.71 -12.56
C ILE A 82 9.44 -8.63 -12.83
N MET A 83 9.82 -7.51 -13.44
CA MET A 83 8.87 -6.46 -13.82
C MET A 83 7.78 -6.98 -14.76
N ALA A 84 8.16 -7.75 -15.77
CA ALA A 84 7.21 -8.37 -16.69
C ALA A 84 6.24 -9.31 -15.97
N GLU A 85 6.70 -9.98 -14.91
CA GLU A 85 5.86 -10.84 -14.09
C GLU A 85 4.93 -10.06 -13.15
N ILE A 86 5.44 -9.04 -12.45
CA ILE A 86 4.61 -8.20 -11.57
C ILE A 86 3.49 -7.52 -12.37
N LYS A 87 3.79 -7.02 -13.57
CA LYS A 87 2.81 -6.40 -14.49
C LYS A 87 1.68 -7.36 -14.95
N LYS A 88 1.83 -8.68 -14.79
CA LYS A 88 0.73 -9.64 -15.06
C LYS A 88 -0.31 -9.66 -13.94
N SER A 89 0.05 -9.16 -12.76
CA SER A 89 -0.84 -9.00 -11.61
C SER A 89 -1.68 -7.74 -11.79
N SER A 90 -2.98 -7.84 -11.51
CA SER A 90 -3.87 -6.68 -11.49
C SER A 90 -4.81 -6.75 -10.30
N LEU A 91 -5.27 -5.60 -9.79
CA LEU A 91 -6.27 -5.55 -8.72
C LEU A 91 -7.53 -6.34 -9.10
N LYS A 92 -7.93 -6.32 -10.38
CA LYS A 92 -9.07 -7.10 -10.89
C LYS A 92 -8.89 -8.61 -10.68
N LYS A 93 -7.68 -9.14 -10.87
CA LYS A 93 -7.37 -10.56 -10.60
C LYS A 93 -7.19 -10.83 -9.10
N ALA A 94 -6.52 -9.92 -8.40
CA ALA A 94 -6.26 -10.03 -6.97
C ALA A 94 -7.57 -10.04 -6.16
N ARG A 95 -8.59 -9.30 -6.59
CA ARG A 95 -9.93 -9.27 -5.97
C ARG A 95 -10.56 -10.65 -5.78
N PHE A 96 -10.31 -11.61 -6.67
CA PHE A 96 -10.82 -12.99 -6.52
C PHE A 96 -10.06 -13.81 -5.48
N GLN A 97 -8.87 -13.35 -5.08
CA GLN A 97 -7.99 -13.99 -4.10
C GLN A 97 -8.06 -13.29 -2.74
N MET A 98 -8.70 -12.11 -2.65
CA MET A 98 -8.81 -11.36 -1.41
C MET A 98 -9.87 -11.96 -0.47
N PRO A 99 -9.63 -11.96 0.85
CA PRO A 99 -10.62 -12.34 1.84
C PRO A 99 -11.94 -11.59 1.66
N LYS A 100 -13.05 -12.34 1.71
CA LYS A 100 -14.38 -11.74 1.74
C LYS A 100 -14.64 -11.15 3.13
N ARG A 101 -15.26 -9.97 3.16
CA ARG A 101 -15.74 -9.36 4.40
C ARG A 101 -17.11 -9.93 4.73
N LYS A 102 -17.35 -10.21 6.01
CA LYS A 102 -18.65 -10.58 6.56
C LYS A 102 -19.02 -9.52 7.60
N VAL A 103 -20.23 -8.99 7.51
CA VAL A 103 -20.82 -8.12 8.53
C VAL A 103 -21.66 -8.97 9.47
N ASP A 104 -21.49 -8.76 10.76
CA ASP A 104 -22.37 -9.28 11.80
C ASP A 104 -23.40 -8.20 12.15
N GLU A 105 -24.64 -8.41 11.69
CA GLU A 105 -25.74 -7.45 11.83
C GLU A 105 -26.24 -7.32 13.27
N ASP A 106 -26.03 -8.35 14.11
CA ASP A 106 -26.42 -8.32 15.52
C ASP A 106 -25.43 -7.50 16.38
N VAL A 107 -24.20 -7.32 15.87
CA VAL A 107 -23.12 -6.58 16.54
C VAL A 107 -22.94 -5.17 15.96
N CYS A 108 -23.29 -4.96 14.69
CA CYS A 108 -23.10 -3.67 14.04
C CYS A 108 -24.00 -2.57 14.63
N THR A 109 -23.39 -1.53 15.18
CA THR A 109 -24.10 -0.36 15.76
C THR A 109 -24.39 0.75 14.75
N GLU A 110 -24.15 0.51 13.46
CA GLU A 110 -24.31 1.50 12.38
C GLU A 110 -23.52 2.81 12.60
N CYS A 111 -22.40 2.75 13.34
CA CYS A 111 -21.59 3.93 13.69
C CYS A 111 -20.86 4.59 12.51
N ARG A 112 -20.81 3.92 11.34
CA ARG A 112 -20.20 4.40 10.09
C ARG A 112 -18.69 4.63 10.10
N GLU A 113 -17.98 4.25 11.16
CA GLU A 113 -16.51 4.33 11.23
C GLU A 113 -15.83 3.63 10.06
N CYS A 114 -16.35 2.47 9.64
CA CYS A 114 -15.81 1.73 8.50
C CYS A 114 -15.82 2.56 7.20
N SER A 115 -16.85 3.37 6.96
CA SER A 115 -16.95 4.27 5.80
C SER A 115 -16.01 5.47 5.96
N ALA A 116 -15.95 6.07 7.16
CA ALA A 116 -15.07 7.20 7.44
C ALA A 116 -13.58 6.88 7.22
N VAL A 117 -13.14 5.66 7.53
CA VAL A 117 -11.74 5.23 7.33
C VAL A 117 -11.48 4.63 5.94
N CYS A 118 -12.47 4.62 5.04
CA CYS A 118 -12.33 4.05 3.70
C CYS A 118 -11.61 5.03 2.78
N PRO A 119 -10.37 4.75 2.32
CA PRO A 119 -9.60 5.70 1.51
C PRO A 119 -10.14 5.87 0.08
N THR A 120 -11.14 5.10 -0.31
CA THR A 120 -11.71 5.11 -1.66
C THR A 120 -13.23 5.29 -1.67
N ASP A 121 -13.85 5.65 -0.55
CA ASP A 121 -15.30 5.83 -0.44
C ASP A 121 -16.09 4.63 -0.98
N ALA A 122 -15.63 3.41 -0.65
CA ALA A 122 -16.15 2.15 -1.20
C ALA A 122 -17.18 1.46 -0.30
N ILE A 123 -17.83 2.20 0.59
CA ILE A 123 -18.77 1.65 1.58
C ILE A 123 -20.05 2.49 1.61
N THR A 124 -21.17 1.84 1.29
CA THR A 124 -22.55 2.36 1.36
C THR A 124 -23.30 1.67 2.51
N PHE A 125 -24.51 2.14 2.87
CA PHE A 125 -25.28 1.65 4.04
C PHE A 125 -26.75 1.42 3.69
N THR A 126 -27.22 0.17 3.80
CA THR A 126 -28.62 -0.23 3.52
C THR A 126 -29.08 -1.50 4.26
N PRO A 127 -29.44 -1.46 5.56
CA PRO A 127 -29.03 -0.47 6.55
C PRO A 127 -27.57 -0.68 7.00
N PHE A 128 -27.03 -1.88 6.79
CA PHE A 128 -25.67 -2.27 7.16
C PHE A 128 -24.64 -1.94 6.05
N PRO A 129 -23.32 -1.99 6.37
CA PRO A 129 -22.27 -1.72 5.40
C PRO A 129 -22.31 -2.65 4.17
N GLU A 130 -22.41 -2.04 2.99
CA GLU A 130 -22.25 -2.70 1.69
C GLU A 130 -20.95 -2.23 1.02
N PHE A 131 -20.26 -3.13 0.31
CA PHE A 131 -18.91 -2.88 -0.19
C PHE A 131 -18.84 -2.82 -1.71
N GLU A 132 -18.45 -1.65 -2.22
CA GLU A 132 -18.48 -1.31 -3.63
C GLU A 132 -17.25 -1.77 -4.43
N ASN A 133 -17.37 -1.67 -5.76
CA ASN A 133 -16.36 -2.15 -6.71
C ASN A 133 -15.03 -1.37 -6.71
N ASN A 134 -15.02 -0.13 -6.22
CA ASN A 134 -13.85 0.72 -6.01
C ASN A 134 -13.06 0.37 -4.73
N CYS A 135 -13.44 -0.68 -4.00
CA CYS A 135 -12.68 -1.14 -2.85
C CYS A 135 -11.29 -1.67 -3.25
N ILE A 136 -10.25 -1.18 -2.58
CA ILE A 136 -8.85 -1.59 -2.79
C ILE A 136 -8.38 -2.71 -1.84
N PHE A 137 -9.28 -3.27 -1.03
CA PHE A 137 -8.99 -4.36 -0.09
C PHE A 137 -7.86 -4.01 0.90
N CYS A 138 -7.87 -2.78 1.45
CA CYS A 138 -6.94 -2.38 2.51
C CYS A 138 -7.34 -2.93 3.90
N PHE A 139 -8.59 -3.39 4.04
CA PHE A 139 -9.17 -3.95 5.26
C PHE A 139 -9.17 -3.03 6.50
N ASN A 140 -9.04 -1.71 6.32
CA ASN A 140 -9.24 -0.75 7.43
C ASN A 140 -10.63 -0.90 8.08
N CYS A 141 -11.67 -1.20 7.29
CA CYS A 141 -13.01 -1.48 7.81
C CYS A 141 -13.07 -2.68 8.77
N VAL A 142 -12.21 -3.69 8.58
CA VAL A 142 -12.10 -4.83 9.52
C VAL A 142 -11.25 -4.43 10.72
N ARG A 143 -10.10 -3.79 10.47
CA ARG A 143 -9.10 -3.46 11.49
C ARG A 143 -9.57 -2.40 12.50
N LEU A 144 -10.41 -1.47 12.07
CA LEU A 144 -10.78 -0.28 12.85
C LEU A 144 -12.27 -0.27 13.24
N CYS A 145 -13.00 -1.37 13.04
CA CYS A 145 -14.37 -1.46 13.51
C CYS A 145 -14.38 -1.51 15.05
N PRO A 146 -14.98 -0.54 15.75
CA PRO A 146 -14.94 -0.51 17.22
C PRO A 146 -15.73 -1.64 17.87
N GLU A 147 -16.70 -2.21 17.15
CA GLU A 147 -17.57 -3.30 17.62
C GLU A 147 -17.09 -4.68 17.16
N ASP A 148 -15.99 -4.76 16.39
CA ASP A 148 -15.56 -5.98 15.70
C ASP A 148 -16.65 -6.63 14.80
N ALA A 149 -17.64 -5.84 14.36
CA ALA A 149 -18.77 -6.31 13.55
C ALA A 149 -18.40 -6.70 12.12
N ILE A 150 -17.18 -6.44 11.65
CA ILE A 150 -16.73 -6.76 10.29
C ILE A 150 -15.54 -7.71 10.38
N SER A 151 -15.68 -8.91 9.85
CA SER A 151 -14.65 -9.95 9.86
C SER A 151 -14.22 -10.33 8.43
N ALA A 152 -13.02 -10.91 8.31
CA ALA A 152 -12.54 -11.52 7.08
C ALA A 152 -11.59 -12.69 7.42
N ASP A 153 -11.54 -13.72 6.58
CA ASP A 153 -10.69 -14.89 6.78
C ASP A 153 -9.28 -14.66 6.24
N PHE A 154 -8.31 -14.52 7.15
CA PHE A 154 -6.89 -14.32 6.83
C PHE A 154 -6.07 -15.61 6.81
N SER A 155 -6.68 -16.78 7.05
CA SER A 155 -5.98 -18.07 7.25
C SER A 155 -5.04 -18.45 6.11
N THR A 156 -5.42 -18.18 4.86
CA THR A 156 -4.59 -18.51 3.68
C THR A 156 -3.62 -17.40 3.30
N LEU A 157 -3.83 -16.19 3.83
CA LEU A 157 -3.15 -15.00 3.36
C LEU A 157 -1.68 -14.98 3.78
N GLU A 158 -1.35 -15.44 4.98
CA GLU A 158 0.02 -15.47 5.47
C GLU A 158 0.94 -16.20 4.47
N LYS A 159 0.56 -17.43 4.10
CA LYS A 159 1.31 -18.22 3.14
C LYS A 159 1.45 -17.50 1.81
N GLN A 160 0.36 -16.94 1.28
CA GLN A 160 0.37 -16.22 0.01
C GLN A 160 1.30 -15.00 0.01
N ILE A 161 1.29 -14.22 1.08
CA ILE A 161 2.17 -13.06 1.23
C ILE A 161 3.63 -13.50 1.27
N ARG A 162 3.95 -14.52 2.07
CA ARG A 162 5.31 -15.06 2.19
C ARG A 162 5.81 -15.65 0.88
N ASP A 163 4.99 -16.45 0.20
CA ASP A 163 5.31 -17.02 -1.12
C ASP A 163 5.63 -15.92 -2.14
N ARG A 164 4.86 -14.80 -2.13
CA ARG A 164 5.12 -13.66 -3.02
C ARG A 164 6.40 -12.92 -2.64
N ALA A 165 6.65 -12.70 -1.35
CA ALA A 165 7.87 -12.05 -0.89
C ALA A 165 9.12 -12.85 -1.29
N GLU A 166 9.10 -14.17 -1.08
CA GLU A 166 10.20 -15.06 -1.49
C GLU A 166 10.35 -15.14 -3.00
N LYS A 167 9.25 -15.10 -3.75
CA LYS A 167 9.30 -15.09 -5.22
C LYS A 167 9.94 -13.83 -5.78
N PHE A 168 9.55 -12.66 -5.27
CA PHE A 168 9.99 -11.38 -5.84
C PHE A 168 11.30 -10.86 -5.25
N LYS A 169 11.74 -11.36 -4.08
CA LYS A 169 13.00 -11.02 -3.41
C LYS A 169 13.32 -9.54 -3.48
N GLU A 170 12.38 -8.73 -3.01
CA GLU A 170 12.45 -7.28 -3.10
C GLU A 170 13.72 -6.77 -2.41
N ASN A 171 14.58 -6.08 -3.18
CA ASN A 171 15.85 -5.55 -2.71
C ASN A 171 16.21 -4.29 -3.54
N PRO A 172 16.62 -3.17 -2.90
CA PRO A 172 16.67 -2.94 -1.45
C PRO A 172 15.27 -2.87 -0.83
N PHE A 173 15.16 -3.09 0.49
CA PHE A 173 13.88 -2.94 1.20
C PHE A 173 13.48 -1.47 1.37
N SER A 174 14.43 -0.61 1.75
CA SER A 174 14.24 0.85 1.82
C SER A 174 15.28 1.55 0.94
N GLN A 175 14.85 2.58 0.21
CA GLN A 175 15.69 3.40 -0.67
C GLN A 175 15.04 4.76 -0.94
N ILE A 176 15.86 5.79 -1.01
CA ILE A 176 15.49 7.14 -1.43
C ILE A 176 16.02 7.38 -2.85
N PHE A 177 15.22 8.09 -3.64
CA PHE A 177 15.52 8.49 -5.01
C PHE A 177 15.40 10.02 -5.07
N ILE A 178 16.47 10.72 -5.41
CA ILE A 178 16.55 12.19 -5.53
C ILE A 178 17.29 12.51 -6.82
#